data_AF-A0A519LNW3-F1
#
_entry.id   AF-A0A519LNW3-F1
#
_cell.length_a   1.000
_cell.length_b   1.000
_cell.length_c   1.000
_cell.angle_alpha   90.00
_cell.angle_beta   90.00
_cell.angle_gamma   90.00
#
_symmetry.space_group_name_H-M   'P 1'
#
loop_
_entity.id
_entity.type
_entity.pdbx_description
1 polymer ?
#
loop_
_entity_poly.entity_id
_entity_poly.type
_entity_poly.pdbx_seq_one_letter_code
_entity_poly.pdbx_strand_id
1 'polypeptide(L)'
;MSKKNPISIIEESFLSLKKYLDSNTNTNEAVFTASFINDLHRETVSILETCNLLNQDSDFIQKINNRVSNSSGLLLKAEHFFLSDIIALFDKILETKNEKAQFVLAYYYDALRNKHFADANSAAELNQLIFTNEFKNHLEKIKLENKVTATEQQNQYLLAEVLSETKN
;
A
#
# COMPACT_ATOMS: atom_id res chain seq x y z
N MET A 1 -20.16 21.15 3.36
CA MET A 1 -19.11 20.43 2.60
C MET A 1 -19.30 18.95 2.85
N SER A 2 -19.61 18.16 1.83
CA SER A 2 -19.88 16.72 1.97
C SER A 2 -18.57 15.99 2.32
N LYS A 3 -18.52 15.28 3.45
CA LYS A 3 -17.37 14.41 3.78
C LYS A 3 -17.29 13.33 2.71
N LYS A 4 -16.21 13.31 1.91
CA LYS A 4 -15.99 12.24 0.92
C LYS A 4 -15.96 10.90 1.65
N ASN A 5 -16.62 9.90 1.06
CA ASN A 5 -16.68 8.55 1.61
C ASN A 5 -15.26 7.94 1.60
N PRO A 6 -14.78 7.30 2.68
CA PRO A 6 -13.46 6.68 2.71
C PRO A 6 -13.19 5.74 1.51
N ILE A 7 -14.23 5.04 1.04
CA ILE A 7 -14.11 4.14 -0.13
C ILE A 7 -13.89 4.93 -1.43
N SER A 8 -14.57 6.07 -1.60
CA SER A 8 -14.35 6.91 -2.80
C SER A 8 -12.93 7.50 -2.84
N ILE A 9 -12.31 7.74 -1.68
CA ILE A 9 -10.92 8.19 -1.61
C ILE A 9 -9.98 7.08 -2.06
N ILE A 10 -10.21 5.85 -1.60
CA ILE A 10 -9.42 4.66 -1.97
C ILE A 10 -9.57 4.35 -3.47
N GLU A 11 -10.79 4.40 -4.01
CA GLU A 11 -11.05 4.18 -5.44
C GLU A 11 -10.41 5.27 -6.32
N GLU A 12 -10.50 6.55 -5.93
CA GLU A 12 -9.83 7.66 -6.60
C GLU A 12 -8.30 7.48 -6.58
N SER A 13 -7.74 7.04 -5.46
CA SER A 13 -6.32 6.69 -5.32
C SER A 13 -5.90 5.60 -6.29
N PHE A 14 -6.62 4.47 -6.34
CA PHE A 14 -6.31 3.37 -7.26
C PHE A 14 -6.37 3.80 -8.74
N LEU A 15 -7.37 4.61 -9.12
CA LEU A 15 -7.50 5.15 -10.48
C LEU A 15 -6.37 6.10 -10.83
N SER A 16 -5.97 6.96 -9.90
CA SER A 16 -4.82 7.86 -10.06
C SER A 16 -3.53 7.08 -10.24
N LEU A 17 -3.32 6.04 -9.42
CA LEU A 17 -2.15 5.16 -9.49
C LEU A 17 -2.06 4.48 -10.86
N LYS A 18 -3.17 3.90 -11.34
CA LYS A 18 -3.23 3.24 -12.65
C LYS A 18 -2.89 4.23 -13.78
N LYS A 19 -3.53 5.40 -13.80
CA LYS A 19 -3.30 6.42 -14.84
C LYS A 19 -1.86 6.93 -14.85
N TYR A 20 -1.24 7.03 -13.67
CA TYR A 20 0.16 7.43 -13.52
C TYR A 20 1.14 6.37 -14.02
N LEU A 21 0.85 5.08 -13.77
CA LEU A 21 1.65 3.95 -14.26
C LEU A 21 1.59 3.84 -15.80
N ASP A 22 0.43 4.11 -16.40
CA ASP A 22 0.24 4.03 -17.86
C ASP A 22 0.95 5.15 -18.65
N SER A 23 1.26 6.29 -18.03
CA SER A 23 1.75 7.50 -18.73
C SER A 23 3.27 7.72 -18.68
N ASN A 24 4.04 6.84 -18.02
CA ASN A 24 5.44 7.09 -17.66
C ASN A 24 6.46 6.05 -18.19
N THR A 25 6.24 5.47 -19.38
CA THR A 25 7.13 4.45 -19.98
C THR A 25 8.39 4.98 -20.70
N ASN A 26 8.77 6.25 -20.54
CA ASN A 26 9.98 6.81 -21.17
C ASN A 26 11.22 6.64 -20.27
N THR A 27 12.21 5.87 -20.73
CA THR A 27 13.38 5.38 -19.98
C THR A 27 14.52 6.40 -19.76
N ASN A 28 14.31 7.70 -19.94
CA ASN A 28 15.38 8.72 -19.86
C ASN A 28 15.08 9.92 -18.92
N GLU A 29 13.96 9.90 -18.20
CA GLU A 29 13.70 10.87 -17.12
C GLU A 29 13.96 10.20 -15.77
N ALA A 30 14.38 11.00 -14.77
CA ALA A 30 14.52 10.53 -13.40
C ALA A 30 13.24 9.80 -12.98
N VAL A 31 13.38 8.52 -12.61
CA VAL A 31 12.27 7.64 -12.23
C VAL A 31 11.50 8.23 -11.04
N PHE A 32 12.19 8.90 -10.11
CA PHE A 32 11.59 9.58 -8.97
C PHE A 32 11.93 11.06 -8.98
N THR A 33 10.90 11.91 -9.00
CA THR A 33 11.02 13.36 -8.82
C THR A 33 10.59 13.75 -7.40
N ALA A 34 11.03 14.91 -6.92
CA ALA A 34 10.57 15.44 -5.63
C ALA A 34 9.04 15.63 -5.59
N SER A 35 8.42 16.02 -6.72
CA SER A 35 6.96 16.12 -6.83
C SER A 35 6.28 14.76 -6.65
N PHE A 36 6.80 13.72 -7.30
CA PHE A 36 6.29 12.35 -7.14
C PHE A 36 6.37 11.87 -5.68
N ILE A 37 7.51 12.10 -5.01
CA ILE A 37 7.68 11.70 -3.60
C ILE A 37 6.73 12.49 -2.69
N ASN A 38 6.52 13.79 -2.94
CA ASN A 38 5.57 14.61 -2.19
C ASN A 38 4.11 14.17 -2.39
N ASP A 39 3.74 13.80 -3.62
CA ASP A 39 2.40 13.28 -3.91
C ASP A 39 2.17 11.95 -3.20
N LEU A 40 3.15 11.05 -3.24
CA LEU A 40 3.12 9.78 -2.53
C LEU A 40 3.06 9.97 -1.01
N HIS A 41 3.81 10.94 -0.47
CA HIS A 41 3.74 11.30 0.94
C HIS A 41 2.33 11.72 1.35
N ARG A 42 1.72 12.65 0.61
CA ARG A 42 0.36 13.15 0.89
C ARG A 42 -0.67 12.04 0.85
N GLU A 43 -0.60 11.16 -0.14
CA GLU A 43 -1.48 9.99 -0.23
C GLU A 43 -1.29 9.04 0.95
N THR A 44 -0.04 8.75 1.30
CA THR A 44 0.29 7.85 2.41
C THR A 44 -0.18 8.38 3.76
N VAL A 45 -0.11 9.70 3.99
CA VAL A 45 -0.68 10.35 5.18
C VAL A 45 -2.19 10.12 5.23
N SER A 46 -2.90 10.28 4.12
CA SER A 46 -4.35 10.04 4.07
C SER A 46 -4.71 8.57 4.32
N ILE A 47 -3.90 7.64 3.81
CA ILE A 47 -4.04 6.19 4.09
C ILE A 47 -3.84 5.91 5.58
N LEU A 48 -2.81 6.47 6.21
CA LEU A 48 -2.55 6.32 7.64
C LEU A 48 -3.68 6.85 8.50
N GLU A 49 -4.22 8.03 8.15
CA GLU A 49 -5.38 8.61 8.83
C GLU A 49 -6.60 7.67 8.72
N THR A 50 -6.85 7.12 7.53
CA THR A 50 -7.94 6.17 7.31
C THR A 50 -7.74 4.89 8.12
N CYS A 51 -6.53 4.32 8.11
CA CYS A 51 -6.20 3.14 8.91
C CYS A 51 -6.39 3.40 10.40
N ASN A 52 -5.99 4.59 10.89
CA ASN A 52 -6.19 4.97 12.28
C ASN A 52 -7.68 5.06 12.66
N LEU A 53 -8.53 5.59 11.77
CA LEU A 53 -9.98 5.60 11.99
C LEU A 53 -10.56 4.18 12.02
N LEU A 54 -10.15 3.32 11.08
CA LEU A 54 -10.59 1.92 11.04
C LEU A 54 -10.13 1.13 12.27
N ASN A 55 -8.93 1.42 12.77
CA ASN A 55 -8.40 0.81 13.99
C ASN A 55 -9.15 1.22 15.27
N GLN A 56 -9.95 2.29 15.22
CA GLN A 56 -10.80 2.73 16.34
C GLN A 56 -12.20 2.09 16.29
N ASP A 57 -12.56 1.46 15.17
CA ASP A 57 -13.80 0.71 15.01
C ASP A 57 -13.59 -0.75 15.42
N SER A 58 -14.05 -1.08 16.64
CA SER A 58 -13.90 -2.42 17.20
C SER A 58 -14.62 -3.49 16.39
N ASP A 59 -15.78 -3.16 15.82
CA ASP A 59 -16.60 -4.11 15.07
C ASP A 59 -15.91 -4.44 13.74
N PHE A 60 -15.40 -3.40 13.06
CA PHE A 60 -14.57 -3.59 11.86
C PHE A 60 -13.33 -4.43 12.16
N ILE A 61 -12.56 -4.10 13.21
CA ILE A 61 -11.32 -4.81 13.55
C ILE A 61 -11.60 -6.26 13.91
N GLN A 62 -12.66 -6.54 14.66
CA GLN A 62 -13.05 -7.91 14.98
C GLN A 62 -13.47 -8.67 13.71
N LYS A 63 -14.30 -8.05 12.86
CA LYS A 63 -14.79 -8.64 11.62
C LYS A 63 -13.66 -9.03 10.67
N ILE A 64 -12.71 -8.14 10.42
CA ILE A 64 -11.60 -8.42 9.50
C ILE A 64 -10.61 -9.45 10.07
N ASN A 65 -10.34 -9.43 11.37
CA ASN A 65 -9.43 -10.39 12.00
C ASN A 65 -10.03 -11.81 12.09
N ASN A 66 -11.35 -11.96 12.14
CA ASN A 66 -12.00 -13.27 12.09
C ASN A 66 -11.84 -13.98 10.73
N ARG A 67 -11.44 -13.26 9.68
CA ARG A 67 -11.23 -13.81 8.33
C ARG A 67 -9.80 -14.28 8.07
N VAL A 68 -8.91 -14.21 9.06
CA VAL A 68 -7.49 -14.50 8.87
C VAL A 68 -6.97 -15.42 9.95
N SER A 69 -6.05 -16.29 9.55
CA SER A 69 -5.32 -17.11 10.51
C SER A 69 -4.11 -16.33 11.01
N ASN A 70 -4.10 -15.94 12.28
CA ASN A 70 -2.95 -15.31 12.91
C ASN A 70 -2.49 -16.12 14.13
N SER A 71 -1.30 -16.72 14.03
CA SER A 71 -0.70 -17.55 15.09
C SER A 71 -0.17 -16.74 16.28
N SER A 72 -0.04 -15.42 16.14
CA SER A 72 0.49 -14.56 17.21
C SER A 72 -0.51 -14.26 18.33
N GLY A 73 -1.80 -14.54 18.13
CA GLY A 73 -2.87 -14.24 19.09
C GLY A 73 -3.18 -12.75 19.25
N LEU A 74 -2.48 -11.86 18.54
CA LEU A 74 -2.73 -10.42 18.52
C LEU A 74 -3.62 -10.05 17.33
N LEU A 75 -4.49 -9.06 17.50
CA LEU A 75 -5.26 -8.51 16.37
C LEU A 75 -4.34 -7.72 15.45
N LEU A 76 -4.45 -8.00 14.15
CA LEU A 76 -3.85 -7.20 13.11
C LEU A 76 -4.61 -5.88 12.97
N LYS A 77 -3.85 -4.81 12.77
CA LYS A 77 -4.36 -3.48 12.44
C LYS A 77 -4.63 -3.31 10.95
N ALA A 78 -5.47 -2.34 10.59
CA ALA A 78 -5.84 -1.98 9.21
C ALA A 78 -4.63 -1.83 8.26
N GLU A 79 -3.52 -1.27 8.74
CA GLU A 79 -2.28 -1.10 7.96
C GLU A 79 -1.71 -2.43 7.46
N HIS A 80 -1.82 -3.51 8.24
CA HIS A 80 -1.34 -4.83 7.84
C HIS A 80 -2.17 -5.38 6.67
N PHE A 81 -3.49 -5.20 6.73
CA PHE A 81 -4.39 -5.64 5.67
C PHE A 81 -4.20 -4.81 4.41
N PHE A 82 -4.06 -3.48 4.54
CA PHE A 82 -3.77 -2.60 3.41
C PHE A 82 -2.48 -3.02 2.68
N LEU A 83 -1.41 -3.26 3.44
CA LEU A 83 -0.13 -3.65 2.86
C LEU A 83 -0.22 -5.03 2.18
N SER A 84 -0.90 -5.99 2.80
CA SER A 84 -1.15 -7.31 2.19
C SER A 84 -1.91 -7.20 0.87
N ASP A 85 -2.94 -6.35 0.83
CA ASP A 85 -3.76 -6.13 -0.36
C ASP A 85 -2.96 -5.48 -1.49
N ILE A 86 -2.13 -4.47 -1.19
CA ILE A 86 -1.24 -3.87 -2.19
C ILE A 86 -0.18 -4.86 -2.69
N ILE A 87 0.39 -5.70 -1.82
CA ILE A 87 1.33 -6.76 -2.24
C ILE A 87 0.63 -7.72 -3.22
N ALA A 88 -0.60 -8.14 -2.90
CA ALA A 88 -1.38 -9.01 -3.77
C ALA A 88 -1.70 -8.34 -5.12
N LEU A 89 -1.94 -7.02 -5.14
CA LEU A 89 -2.16 -6.26 -6.36
C LEU A 89 -0.87 -6.17 -7.19
N PHE A 90 0.23 -5.82 -6.54
CA PHE A 90 1.55 -5.73 -7.16
C PHE A 90 1.99 -7.07 -7.79
N ASP A 91 1.75 -8.19 -7.10
CA ASP A 91 2.12 -9.52 -7.61
C ASP A 91 1.31 -9.91 -8.87
N LYS A 92 0.04 -9.50 -8.95
CA LYS A 92 -0.87 -9.80 -10.07
C LYS A 92 -0.64 -8.93 -11.30
N ILE A 93 -0.25 -7.67 -11.14
CA ILE A 93 -0.01 -6.79 -12.29
C ILE A 93 1.39 -7.07 -12.84
N LEU A 94 1.50 -8.06 -13.72
CA LEU A 94 2.75 -8.49 -14.37
C LEU A 94 3.39 -7.39 -15.22
N GLU A 95 2.59 -6.50 -15.80
CA GLU A 95 3.06 -5.46 -16.75
C GLU A 95 3.64 -4.22 -16.08
N THR A 96 3.40 -4.00 -14.78
CA THR A 96 3.82 -2.79 -14.06
C THR A 96 4.91 -3.01 -13.03
N LYS A 97 5.65 -4.14 -13.04
CA LYS A 97 6.78 -4.39 -12.11
C LYS A 97 8.02 -3.55 -12.44
N ASN A 98 7.81 -2.32 -12.90
CA ASN A 98 8.86 -1.33 -13.09
C ASN A 98 9.34 -0.78 -11.74
N GLU A 99 10.44 -0.05 -11.79
CA GLU A 99 11.11 0.58 -10.66
C GLU A 99 10.18 1.49 -9.85
N LYS A 100 9.22 2.15 -10.53
CA LYS A 100 8.20 2.99 -9.88
C LYS A 100 7.29 2.20 -8.96
N ALA A 101 6.70 1.12 -9.44
CA ALA A 101 5.81 0.30 -8.63
C ALA A 101 6.55 -0.38 -7.47
N GLN A 102 7.79 -0.82 -7.71
CA GLN A 102 8.65 -1.39 -6.66
C GLN A 102 8.94 -0.38 -5.55
N PHE A 103 9.29 0.86 -5.93
CA PHE A 103 9.51 1.95 -4.99
C PHE A 103 8.25 2.27 -4.17
N VAL A 104 7.09 2.38 -4.82
CA VAL A 104 5.82 2.69 -4.15
C VAL A 104 5.49 1.64 -3.08
N LEU A 105 5.67 0.36 -3.40
CA LEU A 105 5.45 -0.71 -2.43
C LEU A 105 6.39 -0.61 -1.23
N ALA A 106 7.69 -0.37 -1.46
CA ALA A 106 8.66 -0.18 -0.39
C ALA A 106 8.36 1.06 0.45
N TYR A 107 7.97 2.16 -0.18
CA TYR A 107 7.60 3.40 0.49
C TYR A 107 6.38 3.21 1.41
N TYR A 108 5.31 2.57 0.91
CA TYR A 108 4.15 2.28 1.74
C TYR A 108 4.50 1.37 2.92
N TYR A 109 5.35 0.35 2.71
CA TYR A 109 5.83 -0.48 3.82
C TYR A 109 6.51 0.36 4.91
N ASP A 110 7.50 1.18 4.56
CA ASP A 110 8.25 1.97 5.53
C ASP A 110 7.39 3.01 6.24
N ALA A 111 6.48 3.66 5.52
CA ALA A 111 5.59 4.64 6.11
C ALA A 111 4.54 4.01 7.03
N LEU A 112 3.94 2.88 6.62
CA LEU A 112 2.86 2.24 7.37
C LEU A 112 3.37 1.43 8.58
N ARG A 113 4.55 0.81 8.47
CA ARG A 113 5.13 -0.02 9.54
C ARG A 113 6.09 0.75 10.43
N ASN A 114 6.96 1.55 9.81
CA ASN A 114 8.08 2.19 10.50
C ASN A 114 7.86 3.70 10.73
N LYS A 115 6.76 4.27 10.20
CA LYS A 115 6.51 5.73 10.18
C LYS A 115 7.66 6.51 9.56
N HIS A 116 8.40 5.86 8.65
CA HIS A 116 9.52 6.44 7.96
C HIS A 116 9.08 6.82 6.55
N PHE A 117 9.24 8.09 6.19
CA PHE A 117 8.92 8.60 4.86
C PHE A 117 10.22 8.93 4.15
N ALA A 118 10.35 8.52 2.89
CA ALA A 118 11.51 8.90 2.09
C ALA A 118 11.52 10.43 1.88
N ASP A 119 12.70 11.04 2.01
CA ASP A 119 12.88 12.48 1.83
C ASP A 119 12.79 12.83 0.33
N ALA A 120 11.90 13.77 -0.01
CA ALA A 120 11.76 14.28 -1.37
C ALA A 120 13.05 14.95 -1.88
N ASN A 121 13.89 15.46 -0.98
CA ASN A 121 15.20 16.04 -1.32
C ASN A 121 16.23 14.96 -1.71
N SER A 122 16.02 13.70 -1.29
CA SER A 122 16.88 12.56 -1.63
C SER A 122 16.48 11.86 -2.92
N ALA A 123 15.65 12.48 -3.78
CA ALA A 123 15.18 11.87 -5.03
C ALA A 123 16.32 11.27 -5.88
N ALA A 124 17.46 11.96 -6.00
CA ALA A 124 18.62 11.47 -6.75
C ALA A 124 19.20 10.17 -6.17
N GLU A 125 19.29 10.06 -4.85
CA GLU A 125 19.80 8.89 -4.13
C GLU A 125 18.82 7.71 -4.27
N LEU A 126 17.52 7.97 -4.17
CA LEU A 126 16.47 6.97 -4.35
C LEU A 126 16.45 6.39 -5.77
N ASN A 127 16.72 7.23 -6.77
CA ASN A 127 16.88 6.78 -8.17
C ASN A 127 18.07 5.83 -8.36
N GLN A 128 19.10 5.90 -7.51
CA GLN A 128 20.20 4.94 -7.56
C GLN A 128 19.89 3.68 -6.75
N LEU A 129 19.30 3.87 -5.56
CA LEU A 129 18.99 2.79 -4.62
C LEU A 129 18.11 1.71 -5.26
N ILE A 130 17.11 2.10 -6.07
CA ILE A 130 16.14 1.17 -6.65
C ILE A 130 16.77 0.06 -7.51
N PHE A 131 17.94 0.33 -8.10
CA PHE A 131 18.64 -0.62 -8.97
C PHE A 131 19.55 -1.58 -8.19
N THR A 132 19.79 -1.31 -6.90
CA THR A 132 20.68 -2.11 -6.07
C THR A 132 20.09 -3.48 -5.71
N ASN A 133 20.95 -4.47 -5.48
CA ASN A 133 20.49 -5.78 -4.98
C ASN A 133 19.96 -5.69 -3.55
N GLU A 134 20.44 -4.73 -2.76
CA GLU A 134 19.97 -4.50 -1.41
C GLU A 134 18.50 -4.10 -1.40
N PHE A 135 18.11 -3.16 -2.27
CA PHE A 135 16.71 -2.79 -2.44
C PHE A 135 15.84 -3.98 -2.89
N LYS A 136 16.30 -4.75 -3.89
CA LYS A 136 15.55 -5.93 -4.38
C LYS A 136 15.34 -6.97 -3.30
N ASN A 137 16.37 -7.26 -2.50
CA ASN A 137 16.29 -8.17 -1.38
C ASN A 137 15.33 -7.65 -0.29
N HIS A 138 15.36 -6.34 -0.02
CA HIS A 138 14.44 -5.70 0.90
C HIS A 138 12.99 -5.83 0.44
N LEU A 139 12.72 -5.60 -0.84
CA LEU A 139 11.38 -5.72 -1.41
C LEU A 139 10.82 -7.15 -1.31
N GLU A 140 11.63 -8.17 -1.62
CA GLU A 140 11.20 -9.56 -1.47
C GLU A 140 10.92 -9.92 0.00
N LYS A 141 11.72 -9.37 0.93
CA LYS A 141 11.45 -9.51 2.36
C LYS A 141 10.10 -8.89 2.76
N ILE A 142 9.82 -7.66 2.32
CA ILE A 142 8.52 -6.99 2.54
C ILE A 142 7.37 -7.87 2.07
N LYS A 143 7.47 -8.39 0.84
CA LYS A 143 6.41 -9.21 0.24
C LYS A 143 6.16 -10.50 0.99
N LEU A 144 7.20 -11.13 1.55
CA LEU A 144 7.07 -12.37 2.31
C LEU A 144 6.50 -12.12 3.71
N GLU A 145 6.99 -11.10 4.40
CA GLU A 145 6.67 -10.86 5.82
C GLU A 145 5.30 -10.20 6.05
N ASN A 146 4.72 -9.56 5.01
CA ASN A 146 3.48 -8.80 5.15
C ASN A 146 2.29 -9.43 4.41
N LYS A 147 2.42 -10.70 3.99
CA LYS A 147 1.29 -11.47 3.49
C LYS A 147 0.38 -11.89 4.63
N VAL A 148 -0.89 -11.51 4.54
CA VAL A 148 -1.93 -11.97 5.44
C VAL A 148 -2.63 -13.18 4.79
N THR A 149 -2.70 -14.29 5.53
CA THR A 149 -3.36 -15.50 5.05
C THR A 149 -4.83 -15.49 5.48
N ALA A 150 -5.72 -15.35 4.51
CA ALA A 150 -7.15 -15.49 4.73
C ALA A 150 -7.51 -16.95 5.01
N THR A 151 -8.49 -17.17 5.89
CA THR A 151 -9.02 -18.51 6.20
C THR A 151 -9.88 -19.06 5.05
N GLU A 152 -10.39 -18.20 4.17
CA GLU A 152 -11.22 -18.56 3.03
C GLU A 152 -10.52 -18.21 1.71
N GLN A 153 -10.61 -19.11 0.71
CA GLN A 153 -9.87 -19.03 -0.56
C GLN A 153 -10.35 -17.94 -1.53
N GLN A 154 -11.38 -17.15 -1.19
CA GLN A 154 -12.03 -16.25 -2.14
C GLN A 154 -11.48 -14.81 -2.17
N ASN A 155 -10.66 -14.39 -1.20
CA ASN A 155 -10.56 -12.96 -0.95
C ASN A 155 -9.43 -12.31 -1.76
N GLN A 156 -9.80 -11.74 -2.91
CA GLN A 156 -8.98 -10.72 -3.55
C GLN A 156 -9.25 -9.40 -2.83
N TYR A 157 -8.28 -8.98 -2.01
CA TYR A 157 -8.24 -7.70 -1.29
C TYR A 157 -9.20 -7.64 -0.08
N LEU A 158 -8.73 -8.18 1.05
CA LEU A 158 -9.55 -8.40 2.25
C LEU A 158 -10.05 -7.08 2.86
N LEU A 159 -9.22 -6.03 2.85
CA LEU A 159 -9.60 -4.73 3.39
C LEU A 159 -10.74 -4.13 2.58
N ALA A 160 -10.62 -4.14 1.25
CA ALA A 160 -11.64 -3.60 0.35
C ALA A 160 -12.98 -4.35 0.47
N GLU A 161 -12.91 -5.68 0.54
CA GLU A 161 -14.08 -6.55 0.68
C GLU A 161 -14.82 -6.27 2.00
N VAL A 162 -14.13 -6.30 3.14
CA VAL A 162 -14.78 -6.07 4.44
C VAL A 162 -15.39 -4.68 4.53
N LEU A 163 -14.71 -3.66 3.99
CA LEU A 163 -15.25 -2.29 3.92
C LEU A 163 -16.52 -2.19 3.05
N SER A 164 -16.60 -2.97 1.97
CA SER A 164 -17.77 -2.98 1.08
C SER A 164 -19.01 -3.57 1.76
N GLU A 165 -18.82 -4.53 2.66
CA GLU A 165 -19.91 -5.15 3.40
C GLU A 165 -20.44 -4.29 4.56
N THR A 166 -19.57 -3.49 5.18
CA THR A 166 -19.96 -2.58 6.29
C THR A 166 -20.80 -1.39 5.80
N LYS A 167 -20.98 -1.23 4.47
CA LYS A 167 -21.88 -0.24 3.86
C LYS A 167 -23.35 -0.65 3.82
N ASN A 168 -23.67 -1.92 4.09
CA ASN A 168 -25.04 -2.46 4.12
C ASN A 168 -25.50 -2.72 5.56
#